data_AF-A0A3S3SHU4-F1
#
_entry.id   AF-A0A3S3SHU4-F1
#
_cell.length_a   1.000
_cell.length_b   1.000
_cell.length_c   1.000
_cell.angle_alpha   90.00
_cell.angle_beta   90.00
_cell.angle_gamma   90.00
#
_symmetry.space_group_name_H-M   'P 1'
#
loop_
_entity.id
_entity.type
_entity.pdbx_description
1 polymer ?
#
loop_
_entity_poly.entity_id
_entity_poly.type
_entity_poly.pdbx_seq_one_letter_code
_entity_poly.pdbx_strand_id
1 'polypeptide(L)'
;MGERINLTAEQEELKQRLQESFNLVREGNSAGGYGEAYNEEFNEMTELAFQLATSLNTLPVFSQEVLNGADDLTPADRAFYNHQHVVEDLLNYLEDEEANNPPADVTLNKTFDF
;
A
#
# COMPACT_ATOMS: atom_id res chain seq x y z
N MET A 1 9.00 12.41 -11.62
CA MET A 1 9.70 12.57 -10.32
C MET A 1 8.53 12.73 -9.38
N GLY A 2 8.01 11.63 -8.83
CA GLY A 2 6.81 11.68 -8.03
C GLY A 2 7.06 12.54 -6.80
N GLU A 3 6.07 13.36 -6.46
CA GLU A 3 6.10 14.13 -5.24
C GLU A 3 5.97 13.16 -4.06
N ARG A 4 6.85 13.33 -3.05
CA ARG A 4 6.73 12.58 -1.80
C ARG A 4 5.51 13.08 -1.06
N ILE A 5 4.64 12.16 -0.65
CA ILE A 5 3.51 12.51 0.20
C ILE A 5 4.04 13.11 1.49
N ASN A 6 3.56 14.30 1.81
CA ASN A 6 4.01 15.05 2.97
C ASN A 6 3.32 14.49 4.22
N LEU A 7 3.87 13.42 4.77
CA LEU A 7 3.35 12.73 5.94
C LEU A 7 3.60 13.55 7.21
N THR A 8 2.66 13.48 8.15
CA THR A 8 2.88 14.00 9.52
C THR A 8 3.76 13.04 10.32
N ALA A 9 4.32 13.51 11.44
CA ALA A 9 5.14 12.66 12.32
C ALA A 9 4.40 11.39 12.78
N GLU A 10 3.08 11.49 13.03
CA GLU A 10 2.23 10.35 13.39
C GLU A 10 2.08 9.36 12.21
N GLN A 11 1.94 9.86 10.99
CA GLN A 11 1.83 9.03 9.79
C GLN A 11 3.16 8.36 9.42
N GLU A 12 4.30 9.04 9.62
CA GLU A 12 5.62 8.43 9.45
C GLU A 12 5.86 7.32 10.48
N GLU A 13 5.46 7.51 11.74
CA GLU A 13 5.58 6.49 12.77
C GLU A 13 4.68 5.28 12.45
N LEU A 14 3.44 5.51 12.03
CA LEU A 14 2.52 4.46 11.57
C LEU A 14 3.09 3.70 10.36
N LYS A 15 3.69 4.42 9.40
CA LYS A 15 4.35 3.81 8.23
C LYS A 15 5.52 2.93 8.64
N GLN A 16 6.38 3.39 9.54
CA GLN A 16 7.52 2.60 10.02
C GLN A 16 7.04 1.32 10.73
N ARG A 17 6.08 1.45 11.65
CA ARG A 17 5.50 0.29 12.35
C ARG A 17 4.85 -0.69 11.38
N LEU A 18 4.09 -0.18 10.40
CA LEU A 18 3.48 -0.99 9.36
C LEU A 18 4.53 -1.76 8.55
N GLN A 19 5.64 -1.10 8.20
CA GLN A 19 6.71 -1.69 7.42
C GLN A 19 7.47 -2.78 8.22
N GLU A 20 7.65 -2.58 9.52
CA GLU A 20 8.18 -3.61 10.43
C GLU A 20 7.25 -4.83 10.49
N SER A 21 5.96 -4.63 10.79
CA SER A 21 4.98 -5.74 10.82
C SER A 21 4.88 -6.43 9.46
N PHE A 22 4.91 -5.68 8.35
CA PHE A 22 4.89 -6.26 7.00
C PHE A 22 6.12 -7.14 6.73
N ASN A 23 7.31 -6.70 7.12
CA ASN A 23 8.52 -7.51 6.97
C ASN A 23 8.45 -8.79 7.79
N LEU A 24 7.99 -8.71 9.04
CA LEU A 24 7.80 -9.89 9.90
C LEU A 24 6.81 -10.88 9.29
N VAL A 25 5.67 -10.39 8.82
CA VAL A 25 4.66 -11.23 8.15
C VAL A 25 5.22 -11.81 6.83
N ARG A 26 5.97 -11.03 6.04
CA ARG A 26 6.62 -11.51 4.81
C ARG A 26 7.64 -12.61 5.10
N GLU A 27 8.51 -12.42 6.10
CA GLU A 27 9.50 -13.41 6.52
C GLU A 27 8.81 -14.66 7.07
N GLY A 28 7.80 -14.49 7.91
CA GLY A 28 6.95 -15.56 8.43
C GLY A 28 6.29 -16.34 7.31
N ASN A 29 5.69 -15.67 6.33
CA ASN A 29 5.02 -16.30 5.19
C ASN A 29 6.00 -17.13 4.34
N SER A 30 7.18 -16.56 4.04
CA SER A 30 8.25 -17.24 3.28
C SER A 30 8.78 -18.48 3.98
N ALA A 31 8.80 -18.48 5.32
CA ALA A 31 9.18 -19.64 6.14
C ALA A 31 8.09 -20.71 6.27
N GLY A 32 6.93 -20.54 5.62
CA GLY A 32 5.77 -21.42 5.77
C GLY A 32 4.96 -21.15 7.04
N GLY A 33 4.97 -19.90 7.51
CA GLY A 33 4.33 -19.44 8.73
C GLY A 33 2.81 -19.60 8.68
N TYR A 34 2.33 -20.62 9.37
CA TYR A 34 0.92 -20.81 9.71
C TYR A 34 0.85 -21.05 11.22
N GLY A 35 0.68 -19.97 12.00
CA GLY A 35 0.62 -20.01 13.46
C GLY A 35 -0.16 -18.81 14.02
N GLU A 36 -0.54 -18.87 15.30
CA GLU A 36 -1.26 -17.79 15.97
C GLU A 36 -0.48 -16.47 15.95
N ALA A 37 0.83 -16.51 16.19
CA ALA A 37 1.71 -15.33 16.12
C ALA A 37 1.67 -14.66 14.73
N TYR A 38 1.79 -15.45 13.66
CA TYR A 38 1.68 -14.94 12.29
C TYR A 38 0.34 -14.27 12.04
N ASN A 39 -0.76 -14.86 12.50
CA ASN A 39 -2.10 -14.27 12.35
C ASN A 39 -2.24 -12.97 13.15
N GLU A 40 -1.62 -12.90 14.33
CA GLU A 40 -1.60 -11.70 15.17
C GLU A 40 -0.83 -10.56 14.46
N GLU A 41 0.36 -10.86 13.94
CA GLU A 41 1.19 -9.93 13.17
C GLU A 41 0.50 -9.49 11.86
N PHE A 42 -0.17 -10.43 11.18
CA PHE A 42 -0.95 -10.15 9.97
C PHE A 42 -2.13 -9.23 10.26
N ASN A 43 -2.83 -9.47 11.36
CA ASN A 43 -3.97 -8.67 11.77
C ASN A 43 -3.53 -7.28 12.25
N GLU A 44 -2.38 -7.18 12.92
CA GLU A 44 -1.78 -5.91 13.32
C GLU A 44 -1.36 -5.10 12.09
N MET A 45 -0.68 -5.72 11.12
CA MET A 45 -0.34 -5.10 9.83
C MET A 45 -1.60 -4.55 9.13
N THR A 46 -2.66 -5.35 9.06
CA THR A 46 -3.94 -4.95 8.45
C THR A 46 -4.55 -3.74 9.17
N GLU A 47 -4.52 -3.74 10.50
CA GLU A 47 -5.07 -2.65 11.32
C GLU A 47 -4.25 -1.37 11.20
N LEU A 48 -2.92 -1.47 11.20
CA LEU A 48 -2.01 -0.34 10.98
C LEU A 48 -2.20 0.27 9.59
N ALA A 49 -2.33 -0.56 8.55
CA ALA A 49 -2.57 -0.08 7.19
C ALA A 49 -3.91 0.66 7.07
N PHE A 50 -4.97 0.09 7.67
CA PHE A 50 -6.28 0.72 7.72
C PHE A 50 -6.25 2.06 8.49
N GLN A 51 -5.59 2.09 9.66
CA GLN A 51 -5.44 3.33 10.45
C GLN A 51 -4.64 4.39 9.69
N LEU A 52 -3.56 3.99 9.02
CA LEU A 52 -2.74 4.89 8.23
C LEU A 52 -3.55 5.47 7.08
N ALA A 53 -4.23 4.63 6.30
CA ALA A 53 -5.08 5.07 5.20
C ALA A 53 -6.24 5.97 5.65
N THR A 54 -6.84 5.69 6.81
CA THR A 54 -7.89 6.53 7.40
C THR A 54 -7.35 7.86 7.94
N SER A 55 -6.09 7.86 8.41
CA SER A 55 -5.41 9.06 8.89
C SER A 55 -4.91 9.95 7.74
N LEU A 56 -4.85 9.44 6.52
CA LEU A 56 -4.58 10.24 5.33
C LEU A 56 -5.83 11.07 5.00
N ASN A 57 -5.63 12.36 4.72
CA ASN A 57 -6.70 13.23 4.21
C ASN A 57 -7.12 12.86 2.77
N THR A 58 -6.24 12.16 2.06
CA THR A 58 -6.44 11.73 0.68
C THR A 58 -6.52 10.22 0.63
N LEU A 59 -7.51 9.69 -0.09
CA LEU A 59 -7.63 8.26 -0.35
C LEU A 59 -6.38 7.78 -1.10
N PRO A 60 -5.66 6.77 -0.59
CA PRO A 60 -4.50 6.23 -1.28
C PRO A 60 -4.90 5.64 -2.62
N VAL A 61 -4.05 5.86 -3.63
CA VAL A 61 -4.24 5.30 -4.97
C VAL A 61 -3.64 3.90 -4.98
N PHE A 62 -4.49 2.93 -5.35
CA PHE A 62 -4.08 1.54 -5.49
C PHE A 62 -4.03 1.13 -6.97
N SER A 63 -3.07 0.26 -7.29
CA SER A 63 -2.92 -0.37 -8.59
C SER A 63 -4.18 -1.14 -8.99
N GLN A 64 -4.48 -1.19 -10.30
CA GLN A 64 -5.64 -1.95 -10.79
C GLN A 64 -5.56 -3.44 -10.42
N GLU A 65 -4.37 -4.01 -10.28
CA GLU A 65 -4.21 -5.41 -9.84
C GLU A 65 -4.75 -5.62 -8.42
N VAL A 66 -4.48 -4.68 -7.51
CA VAL A 66 -5.00 -4.69 -6.14
C VAL A 66 -6.51 -4.52 -6.14
N LEU A 67 -7.03 -3.53 -6.90
CA LEU A 67 -8.46 -3.26 -6.97
C LEU A 67 -9.25 -4.43 -7.58
N ASN A 68 -8.70 -5.09 -8.60
CA ASN A 68 -9.31 -6.28 -9.20
C ASN A 68 -9.27 -7.49 -8.25
N GLY A 69 -8.23 -7.60 -7.41
CA GLY A 69 -8.11 -8.67 -6.42
C GLY A 69 -8.98 -8.48 -5.18
N ALA A 70 -9.50 -7.27 -4.95
CA ALA A 70 -10.20 -6.90 -3.72
C ALA A 70 -11.71 -7.22 -3.72
N ASP A 71 -12.27 -7.84 -4.77
CA ASP A 71 -13.67 -8.34 -4.84
C ASP A 71 -14.73 -7.45 -4.13
N ASP A 72 -14.98 -6.27 -4.70
CA ASP A 72 -15.93 -5.24 -4.20
C ASP A 72 -15.52 -4.52 -2.89
N LEU A 73 -14.38 -4.85 -2.29
CA LEU A 73 -13.87 -4.15 -1.12
C LEU A 73 -13.32 -2.78 -1.50
N THR A 74 -13.56 -1.80 -0.62
CA THR A 74 -13.04 -0.43 -0.79
C THR A 74 -11.88 -0.17 0.15
N PRO A 75 -10.98 0.79 -0.13
CA PRO A 75 -9.93 1.20 0.81
C PRO A 75 -10.47 1.78 2.13
N ALA A 76 -11.79 1.94 2.29
CA ALA A 76 -12.45 2.26 3.54
C ALA A 76 -12.83 1.01 4.36
N ASP A 77 -12.69 -0.20 3.81
CA ASP A 77 -12.92 -1.46 4.49
C ASP A 77 -11.61 -2.03 5.04
N ARG A 78 -11.63 -2.47 6.30
CA ARG A 78 -10.49 -3.20 6.90
C ARG A 78 -10.12 -4.44 6.08
N ALA A 79 -11.12 -5.11 5.50
CA ALA A 79 -10.91 -6.32 4.71
C ALA A 79 -10.09 -6.06 3.43
N PHE A 80 -10.10 -4.82 2.92
CA PHE A 80 -9.27 -4.44 1.78
C PHE A 80 -7.78 -4.59 2.11
N TYR A 81 -7.37 -4.23 3.33
CA TYR A 81 -5.98 -4.33 3.78
C TYR A 81 -5.57 -5.75 4.23
N ASN A 82 -6.48 -6.74 4.12
CA ASN A 82 -6.22 -8.14 4.48
C ASN A 82 -5.32 -8.86 3.46
N HIS A 83 -4.73 -8.13 2.52
CA HIS A 83 -3.81 -8.65 1.52
C HIS A 83 -2.48 -7.91 1.59
N GLN A 84 -1.38 -8.66 1.60
CA GLN A 84 -0.02 -8.10 1.60
C GLN A 84 0.22 -7.15 0.42
N HIS A 85 -0.32 -7.47 -0.76
CA HIS A 85 -0.20 -6.61 -1.95
C HIS A 85 -0.84 -5.24 -1.75
N VAL A 86 -1.96 -5.15 -1.02
CA VAL A 86 -2.62 -3.87 -0.72
C VAL A 86 -1.74 -3.02 0.18
N VAL A 87 -1.15 -3.63 1.21
CA VAL A 87 -0.24 -2.95 2.14
C VAL A 87 1.03 -2.48 1.44
N GLU A 88 1.59 -3.31 0.56
CA GLU A 88 2.75 -2.96 -0.26
C GLU A 88 2.47 -1.77 -1.17
N ASP A 89 1.33 -1.77 -1.86
CA ASP A 89 0.90 -0.68 -2.73
C ASP A 89 0.69 0.62 -1.92
N LEU A 90 0.10 0.54 -0.72
CA LEU A 90 -0.01 1.68 0.19
C LEU A 90 1.36 2.23 0.59
N LEU A 91 2.31 1.37 0.94
CA LEU A 91 3.67 1.80 1.30
C LEU A 91 4.39 2.48 0.12
N ASN A 92 4.22 1.95 -1.09
CA ASN A 92 4.74 2.56 -2.31
C ASN A 92 4.10 3.93 -2.58
N TYR A 93 2.77 4.05 -2.47
CA TYR A 93 2.05 5.32 -2.60
C TYR A 93 2.57 6.41 -1.65
N LEU A 94 2.91 6.01 -0.42
CA LEU A 94 3.45 6.91 0.60
C LEU A 94 4.89 7.35 0.31
N GLU A 95 5.63 6.60 -0.50
CA GLU A 95 6.96 7.02 -0.97
C GLU A 95 6.89 7.86 -2.24
N ASP A 96 5.97 7.53 -3.13
CA ASP A 96 5.78 8.19 -4.41
C ASP A 96 4.29 8.07 -4.80
N GLU A 97 3.59 9.20 -4.87
CA GLU A 97 2.14 9.21 -5.18
C GLU A 97 1.82 8.64 -6.58
N GLU A 98 2.82 8.66 -7.47
CA GLU A 98 2.72 8.14 -8.83
C GLU A 98 3.17 6.67 -8.94
N ALA A 99 3.68 6.04 -7.86
CA ALA A 99 4.18 4.66 -7.89
C ALA A 99 3.15 3.66 -8.38
N ASN A 100 1.88 3.88 -8.01
CA ASN A 100 0.76 3.01 -8.36
C ASN A 100 -0.06 3.57 -9.53
N ASN A 101 0.29 4.74 -10.05
CA ASN A 101 -0.35 5.25 -11.26
C ASN A 101 0.14 4.42 -12.45
N PRO A 102 -0.73 4.11 -13.42
CA PRO A 102 -0.27 3.54 -14.67
C PRO A 102 0.82 4.46 -15.23
N PRO A 103 1.93 3.90 -15.76
CA PRO A 103 3.02 4.71 -16.27
C PRO A 103 2.40 5.75 -17.19
N ALA A 104 2.61 7.03 -16.88
CA ALA A 104 2.12 8.10 -17.72
C ALA A 104 2.50 7.73 -19.16
N ASP A 105 1.49 7.54 -20.00
CA ASP A 105 1.66 7.09 -21.37
C ASP A 105 2.38 8.22 -22.11
N VAL A 106 3.70 8.25 -21.98
CA VAL A 106 4.60 9.11 -22.74
C VAL A 106 4.73 8.52 -24.14
N THR A 107 3.60 8.26 -24.80
CA THR A 107 3.54 8.21 -26.25
C THR A 107 3.72 9.63 -26.77
N LEU A 108 5.00 10.00 -26.83
CA LEU A 108 5.57 10.79 -27.91
C LEU A 108 4.92 12.17 -28.12
N ASN A 109 5.35 13.12 -27.28
CA ASN A 109 5.56 14.51 -27.73
C ASN A 109 6.73 14.58 -28.75
N LYS A 110 6.68 13.73 -29.79
CA LYS A 110 7.42 13.94 -31.04
C LYS A 110 6.38 14.45 -32.02
N THR A 111 6.30 15.77 -32.15
CA THR A 111 5.79 16.41 -33.36
C THR A 111 6.47 15.73 -34.56
N PHE A 112 5.74 14.88 -35.28
CA PHE A 112 6.12 14.50 -36.63
C PHE A 112 5.86 15.73 -37.50
N ASP A 113 6.91 16.49 -37.76
CA ASP A 113 6.96 17.48 -38.82
C ASP A 113 6.98 16.69 -40.15
N PHE A 114 5.95 16.86 -40.98
CA PHE A 114 5.86 16.34 -42.35
C PHE A 114 5.94 17.51 -43.33
#